data_AF-A0A7S2JXY2-F1
#
_entry.id   AF-A0A7S2JXY2-F1
#
_cell.length_a   1.000
_cell.length_b   1.000
_cell.length_c   1.000
_cell.angle_alpha   90.00
_cell.angle_beta   90.00
_cell.angle_gamma   90.00
#
_symmetry.space_group_name_H-M   'P 1'
#
loop_
_entity.id
_entity.type
_entity.pdbx_description
1 polymer ?
#
loop_
_entity_poly.entity_id
_entity_poly.type
_entity_poly.pdbx_seq_one_letter_code
_entity_poly.pdbx_strand_id
1 'polypeptide(L)'
;RGAAETARIILALSDEEYTDSRYEIAPGTMSAPEFKAAKESGELDANLGRAPLLLIDGNRPIGQSKAIERYLAKKCGLMGDSDLDAAQIDCIAEHCRDVKDAQMRKGFSAFNRDKSDEEKNRSKEGVV
;
A
#
# COMPACT_ATOMS: atom_id res chain seq x y z
N ARG A 1 10.06 2.09 -2.32
CA ARG A 1 9.35 2.40 -1.05
C ARG A 1 7.88 2.72 -1.41
N GLY A 2 6.91 2.35 -0.56
CA GLY A 2 5.49 2.55 -0.89
C GLY A 2 4.57 1.74 0.02
N ALA A 3 3.36 1.42 -0.44
CA ALA A 3 2.37 0.65 0.33
C ALA A 3 2.84 -0.77 0.71
N ALA A 4 3.86 -1.31 0.04
CA ALA A 4 4.44 -2.63 0.32
C ALA A 4 5.57 -2.60 1.37
N GLU A 5 6.01 -1.43 1.83
CA GLU A 5 7.21 -1.31 2.67
C GLU A 5 7.06 -2.08 4.00
N THR A 6 5.95 -1.89 4.70
CA THR A 6 5.72 -2.54 5.99
C THR A 6 5.69 -4.06 5.84
N ALA A 7 5.07 -4.58 4.78
CA ALA A 7 5.05 -6.01 4.48
C ALA A 7 6.47 -6.57 4.27
N ARG A 8 7.34 -5.84 3.56
CA ARG A 8 8.76 -6.23 3.40
C ARG A 8 9.52 -6.23 4.72
N ILE A 9 9.26 -5.26 5.59
CA ILE A 9 9.91 -5.21 6.92
C ILE A 9 9.48 -6.44 7.73
N ILE A 10 8.18 -6.78 7.76
CA ILE A 10 7.71 -7.97 8.47
C ILE A 10 8.36 -9.25 7.90
N LEU A 11 8.40 -9.38 6.57
CA LEU A 11 9.03 -10.53 5.91
C LEU A 11 10.54 -10.61 6.17
N ALA A 12 11.25 -9.47 6.19
CA ALA A 12 12.67 -9.42 6.51
C ALA A 12 12.97 -9.70 7.99
N LEU A 13 12.02 -9.43 8.88
CA LEU A 13 12.10 -9.78 10.30
C LEU A 13 11.68 -11.23 10.57
N SER A 14 10.97 -11.85 9.64
CA SER A 14 10.63 -13.27 9.69
C SER A 14 11.80 -14.11 9.18
N ASP A 15 11.93 -15.33 9.70
CA ASP A 15 12.91 -16.31 9.20
C ASP A 15 12.42 -17.03 7.91
N GLU A 16 11.40 -16.50 7.25
CA GLU A 16 10.76 -17.11 6.07
C GLU A 16 11.40 -16.60 4.78
N GLU A 17 11.64 -17.51 3.83
CA GLU A 17 12.09 -17.14 2.49
C GLU A 17 10.95 -16.48 1.70
N TYR A 18 11.26 -15.40 0.98
CA TYR A 18 10.30 -14.71 0.13
C TYR A 18 10.96 -14.12 -1.12
N THR A 19 10.16 -13.95 -2.16
CA THR A 19 10.57 -13.25 -3.40
C THR A 19 9.83 -11.92 -3.50
N ASP A 20 10.54 -10.85 -3.86
CA ASP A 20 9.99 -9.50 -4.03
C ASP A 20 10.09 -9.08 -5.50
N SER A 21 9.00 -9.29 -6.25
CA SER A 21 8.88 -8.83 -7.64
C SER A 21 8.48 -7.36 -7.67
N ARG A 22 9.24 -6.54 -8.41
CA ARG A 22 9.04 -5.09 -8.48
C ARG A 22 8.84 -4.65 -9.92
N TYR A 23 7.76 -3.92 -10.16
CA TYR A 23 7.57 -3.24 -11.43
C TYR A 23 8.50 -2.03 -11.51
N GLU A 24 9.34 -1.99 -12.53
CA GLU A 24 10.24 -0.86 -12.76
C GLU A 24 9.49 0.30 -13.44
N ILE A 25 9.79 1.52 -12.97
CA ILE A 25 9.33 2.74 -13.62
C ILE A 25 10.48 3.20 -14.51
N ALA A 26 10.21 3.36 -15.81
CA ALA A 26 11.24 3.74 -16.77
C ALA A 26 11.83 5.12 -16.40
N PRO A 27 13.17 5.25 -16.29
CA PRO A 27 13.83 6.48 -15.84
C PRO A 27 13.40 7.71 -16.64
N GLY A 28 13.13 8.80 -15.94
CA GLY A 28 12.69 10.07 -16.57
C GLY A 28 11.24 10.06 -17.07
N THR A 29 10.48 9.00 -16.80
CA THR A 29 9.06 8.90 -17.17
C THR A 29 8.21 8.45 -15.98
N MET A 30 6.88 8.54 -16.13
CA MET A 30 5.90 7.94 -15.22
C MET A 30 5.32 6.64 -15.78
N SER A 31 6.04 5.97 -16.69
CA SER A 31 5.56 4.75 -17.35
C SER A 31 6.18 3.51 -16.72
N ALA A 32 5.34 2.52 -16.42
CA ALA A 32 5.73 1.17 -16.01
C ALA A 32 5.03 0.17 -16.96
N PRO A 33 5.66 -0.24 -18.07
CA PRO A 33 5.05 -1.12 -19.07
C PRO A 33 4.60 -2.47 -18.50
N GLU A 34 5.43 -3.08 -17.65
CA GLU A 34 5.12 -4.36 -17.01
C GLU A 34 3.91 -4.26 -16.08
N PHE A 35 3.81 -3.18 -15.30
CA PHE A 35 2.64 -2.94 -14.45
C PHE A 35 1.36 -2.76 -15.27
N LYS A 36 1.44 -2.05 -16.40
CA LYS A 36 0.29 -1.89 -17.30
C LYS A 36 -0.15 -3.23 -17.87
N ALA A 37 0.78 -4.05 -18.35
CA ALA A 37 0.48 -5.39 -18.85
C ALA A 37 -0.13 -6.30 -17.76
N ALA A 38 0.41 -6.28 -16.53
CA ALA A 38 -0.14 -7.02 -15.39
C ALA A 38 -1.57 -6.57 -15.04
N LYS A 39 -1.84 -5.26 -15.14
CA LYS A 39 -3.18 -4.71 -14.93
C LYS A 39 -4.16 -5.12 -16.03
N GLU A 40 -3.74 -5.07 -17.30
CA GLU A 40 -4.58 -5.42 -18.46
C GLU A 40 -4.87 -6.92 -18.55
N SER A 41 -3.93 -7.76 -18.11
CA SER A 41 -4.09 -9.23 -18.09
C SER A 41 -4.97 -9.76 -16.94
N GLY A 42 -5.30 -8.91 -15.95
CA GLY A 42 -6.08 -9.31 -14.77
C GLY A 42 -5.25 -9.89 -13.62
N GLU A 43 -3.92 -9.95 -13.74
CA GLU A 43 -3.01 -10.47 -12.69
C GLU A 43 -3.19 -9.72 -11.36
N LEU A 44 -3.57 -8.43 -11.43
CA LEU A 44 -3.74 -7.54 -10.29
C LEU A 44 -5.19 -7.43 -9.76
N ASP A 45 -6.12 -8.25 -10.27
CA ASP A 45 -7.55 -8.14 -9.97
C ASP A 45 -7.88 -8.33 -8.49
N ALA A 46 -7.11 -9.17 -7.79
CA ALA A 46 -7.23 -9.39 -6.35
C ALA A 46 -7.04 -8.12 -5.51
N ASN A 47 -6.49 -7.04 -6.09
CA ASN A 47 -6.38 -5.72 -5.45
C ASN A 47 -6.93 -4.59 -6.34
N LEU A 48 -7.88 -4.91 -7.22
CA LEU A 48 -8.55 -3.95 -8.09
C LEU A 48 -7.58 -3.24 -9.05
N GLY A 49 -6.66 -4.00 -9.64
CA GLY A 49 -5.67 -3.47 -10.58
C GLY A 49 -4.59 -2.62 -9.92
N ARG A 50 -4.29 -2.87 -8.63
CA ARG A 50 -3.27 -2.14 -7.85
C ARG A 50 -2.25 -3.08 -7.25
N ALA A 51 -1.01 -2.63 -7.11
CA ALA A 51 -0.02 -3.26 -6.25
C ALA A 51 -0.09 -2.68 -4.82
N PRO A 52 0.36 -3.41 -3.77
CA PRO A 52 0.94 -4.75 -3.81
C PRO A 52 -0.08 -5.89 -3.81
N LEU A 53 0.39 -7.08 -4.20
CA LEU A 53 -0.20 -8.37 -3.90
C LEU A 53 0.78 -9.20 -3.08
N LEU A 54 0.26 -10.00 -2.15
CA LEU A 54 1.00 -11.10 -1.51
C LEU A 54 0.49 -12.42 -2.09
N LEU A 55 1.39 -13.24 -2.63
CA LEU A 55 1.07 -14.57 -3.12
C LEU A 55 1.52 -15.62 -2.10
N ILE A 56 0.56 -16.34 -1.52
CA ILE A 56 0.86 -17.49 -0.64
C ILE A 56 1.02 -18.73 -1.53
N ASP A 57 2.15 -19.42 -1.37
CA ASP A 57 2.53 -20.60 -2.17
C ASP A 57 2.48 -20.37 -3.69
N GLY A 58 2.69 -19.12 -4.12
CA GLY A 58 2.74 -18.72 -5.52
C GLY A 58 1.40 -18.58 -6.24
N ASN A 59 0.25 -18.91 -5.62
CA ASN A 59 -1.04 -18.90 -6.33
C ASN A 59 -2.25 -18.35 -5.56
N ARG A 60 -2.12 -18.04 -4.26
CA ARG A 60 -3.22 -17.47 -3.47
C ARG A 60 -2.99 -15.98 -3.19
N PRO A 61 -3.62 -15.07 -3.96
CA PRO A 61 -3.37 -13.65 -3.81
C PRO A 61 -4.14 -13.05 -2.64
N ILE A 62 -3.46 -12.18 -1.89
CA ILE A 62 -4.03 -11.26 -0.92
C ILE A 62 -3.74 -9.84 -1.40
N GLY A 63 -4.80 -9.08 -1.68
CA GLY A 63 -4.72 -7.65 -1.97
C GLY A 63 -4.84 -6.79 -0.72
N GLN A 64 -4.85 -5.46 -0.90
CA GLN A 64 -4.89 -4.46 0.17
C GLN A 64 -3.70 -4.53 1.14
N SER A 65 -2.85 -3.50 1.14
CA SER A 65 -1.61 -3.49 1.95
C SER A 65 -1.84 -3.78 3.43
N LYS A 66 -2.94 -3.29 4.01
CA LYS A 66 -3.26 -3.49 5.43
C LYS A 66 -3.80 -4.88 5.75
N ALA A 67 -4.43 -5.56 4.81
CA ALA A 67 -4.79 -6.96 4.99
C ALA A 67 -3.54 -7.84 4.92
N ILE A 68 -2.63 -7.55 3.98
CA ILE A 68 -1.32 -8.20 3.85
C ILE A 68 -0.50 -8.04 5.15
N GLU A 69 -0.38 -6.81 5.66
CA GLU A 69 0.37 -6.52 6.91
C GLU A 69 -0.18 -7.32 8.10
N ARG A 70 -1.51 -7.33 8.31
CA ARG A 70 -2.13 -8.10 9.40
C ARG A 70 -1.94 -9.60 9.25
N TYR A 71 -2.07 -10.13 8.04
CA TYR A 71 -1.84 -11.54 7.77
C TYR A 71 -0.41 -11.95 8.11
N LEU A 72 0.58 -11.19 7.62
CA LEU A 72 1.99 -11.45 7.89
C LEU A 72 2.33 -11.28 9.37
N ALA A 73 1.85 -10.21 10.01
CA ALA A 73 2.06 -9.99 11.43
C ALA A 73 1.53 -11.15 12.27
N LYS A 74 0.31 -11.65 11.96
CA LYS A 74 -0.24 -12.83 12.63
C LYS A 74 0.61 -14.08 12.38
N LYS A 75 1.03 -14.32 11.13
CA LYS A 75 1.88 -15.45 10.76
C LYS A 75 3.23 -15.43 11.51
N CYS A 76 3.77 -14.24 11.76
CA CYS A 76 5.06 -14.05 12.43
C CYS A 76 4.94 -13.87 13.96
N GLY A 77 3.76 -14.07 14.56
CA GLY A 77 3.57 -13.92 16.01
C GLY A 77 3.67 -12.48 16.52
N LEU A 78 3.47 -11.47 15.66
CA LEU A 78 3.57 -10.04 15.98
C LEU A 78 2.24 -9.40 16.41
N MET A 79 1.19 -10.20 16.61
CA MET A 79 -0.15 -9.73 17.00
C MET A 79 -0.48 -9.99 18.47
N GLY A 80 0.51 -10.31 19.31
CA GLY A 80 0.32 -10.65 20.71
C GLY A 80 -0.31 -12.04 20.93
N ASP A 81 -0.62 -12.34 22.20
CA ASP A 81 -1.05 -13.68 22.62
C ASP A 81 -2.58 -13.81 22.71
N SER A 82 -3.31 -12.70 22.67
CA SER A 82 -4.77 -12.65 22.78
C SER A 82 -5.43 -11.80 21.70
N ASP A 83 -6.72 -12.03 21.47
CA ASP A 83 -7.53 -11.21 20.56
C ASP A 83 -7.57 -9.73 21.00
N LEU A 84 -7.45 -9.47 22.32
CA LEU A 84 -7.37 -8.11 22.84
C LEU A 84 -6.04 -7.44 22.49
N ASP A 85 -4.92 -8.15 22.61
CA ASP A 85 -3.61 -7.62 22.21
C ASP A 85 -3.59 -7.32 20.71
N ALA A 86 -4.11 -8.25 19.90
CA ALA A 86 -4.23 -8.06 18.46
C ALA A 86 -5.05 -6.81 18.11
N ALA A 87 -6.18 -6.59 18.79
CA ALA A 87 -7.01 -5.41 18.61
C ALA A 87 -6.30 -4.12 19.05
N GLN A 88 -5.52 -4.14 20.14
CA GLN A 88 -4.75 -2.99 20.60
C GLN A 88 -3.61 -2.62 19.63
N ILE A 89 -2.91 -3.63 19.10
CA ILE A 89 -1.87 -3.44 18.07
C ILE A 89 -2.49 -2.84 16.81
N ASP A 90 -3.63 -3.36 16.36
CA ASP A 90 -4.32 -2.84 15.18
C ASP A 90 -4.83 -1.41 15.37
N CYS A 91 -5.34 -1.09 16.57
CA CYS A 91 -5.77 0.25 16.93
C CYS A 91 -4.65 1.28 16.78
N ILE A 92 -3.45 0.97 17.28
CA ILE A 92 -2.28 1.85 17.13
C ILE A 92 -1.89 2.00 15.65
N ALA A 93 -1.90 0.89 14.89
CA ALA A 93 -1.58 0.91 13.47
C ALA A 93 -2.54 1.80 12.66
N GLU A 94 -3.85 1.72 12.93
CA GLU A 94 -4.85 2.57 12.28
C GLU A 94 -4.75 4.04 12.75
N HIS A 95 -4.42 4.31 14.01
CA HIS A 95 -4.13 5.69 14.45
C HIS A 95 -2.94 6.31 13.70
N CYS A 96 -1.85 5.56 13.51
CA CYS A 96 -0.71 6.01 12.70
C CYS A 96 -1.14 6.32 11.26
N ARG A 97 -2.07 5.53 10.71
CA ARG A 97 -2.62 5.74 9.37
C ARG A 97 -3.49 6.99 9.32
N ASP A 98 -4.38 7.21 10.28
CA ASP A 98 -5.21 8.41 10.34
C ASP A 98 -4.37 9.68 10.38
N VAL A 99 -3.28 9.68 11.17
CA VAL A 99 -2.32 10.78 11.22
C VAL A 99 -1.66 11.00 9.86
N LYS A 100 -1.20 9.92 9.21
CA LYS A 100 -0.58 10.00 7.88
C LYS A 100 -1.55 10.53 6.83
N ASP A 101 -2.79 10.04 6.82
CA ASP A 101 -3.83 10.43 5.87
C ASP A 101 -4.23 11.89 6.10
N ALA A 102 -4.35 12.33 7.36
CA ALA A 102 -4.58 13.72 7.71
C ALA A 102 -3.42 14.64 7.26
N GLN A 103 -2.17 14.21 7.44
CA GLN A 103 -1.00 14.94 6.95
C GLN A 103 -0.99 15.04 5.42
N MET A 104 -1.30 13.95 4.71
CA MET A 104 -1.33 13.94 3.25
C MET A 104 -2.39 14.89 2.69
N ARG A 105 -3.58 14.93 3.30
CA ARG A 105 -4.64 15.90 2.96
C ARG A 105 -4.18 17.35 3.15
N LYS A 106 -3.40 17.63 4.20
CA LYS A 106 -2.81 18.97 4.45
C LYS A 106 -1.63 19.28 3.52
N GLY A 107 -0.82 18.30 3.12
CA GLY A 107 0.26 18.50 2.14
C GLY A 107 -0.27 18.91 0.77
N PHE A 108 -1.38 18.31 0.34
CA PHE A 108 -2.12 18.75 -0.85
C PHE A 108 -2.72 20.16 -0.69
N SER A 109 -3.08 20.57 0.53
CA SER A 109 -3.57 21.92 0.80
C SER A 109 -2.44 22.96 0.84
N ALA A 110 -1.23 22.59 1.26
CA ALA A 110 -0.06 23.47 1.21
C ALA A 110 0.39 23.76 -0.24
N PHE A 111 0.32 22.79 -1.14
CA PHE A 111 0.59 22.97 -2.58
C PHE A 111 -0.48 23.81 -3.31
N ASN A 112 -1.66 23.93 -2.69
CA ASN A 112 -2.81 24.66 -3.20
C ASN A 112 -3.14 25.89 -2.32
N ARG A 113 -2.23 26.32 -1.44
CA ARG A 113 -2.51 27.34 -0.43
C ARG A 113 -2.74 28.72 -1.06
N ASP A 114 -2.06 28.98 -2.18
CA ASP A 114 -2.15 30.24 -2.94
C ASP A 114 -3.02 30.12 -4.21
N LYS A 115 -3.62 28.95 -4.46
CA LYS A 115 -4.52 28.75 -5.61
C LYS A 115 -5.94 29.16 -5.26
N SER A 116 -6.59 29.87 -6.18
CA SER A 116 -8.01 30.20 -6.04
C SER A 116 -8.87 28.93 -5.98
N ASP A 117 -10.07 29.02 -5.44
CA ASP A 117 -10.95 27.84 -5.33
C ASP A 117 -11.34 27.26 -6.69
N GLU A 118 -11.35 28.10 -7.75
CA GLU A 118 -11.49 27.66 -9.14
C GLU A 118 -10.26 26.86 -9.63
N GLU A 119 -9.04 27.30 -9.31
CA GLU A 119 -7.82 26.57 -9.67
C GLU A 119 -7.71 25.23 -8.94
N LYS A 120 -8.18 25.16 -7.68
CA LYS A 120 -8.28 23.91 -6.91
C LYS A 120 -9.29 22.93 -7.53
N ASN A 121 -10.39 23.42 -8.10
CA ASN A 121 -11.37 22.57 -8.79
C ASN A 121 -10.83 22.06 -10.13
N ARG A 122 -10.22 22.91 -10.96
CA ARG A 122 -9.62 22.47 -12.24
C ARG A 122 -8.50 21.44 -12.07
N SER A 123 -7.71 21.58 -11.01
CA SER A 123 -6.62 20.63 -10.69
C SER A 123 -7.11 19.29 -10.13
N LYS A 124 -8.36 19.22 -9.66
CA LYS A 124 -9.03 17.95 -9.33
C LYS A 124 -9.62 17.27 -10.56
N GLU A 125 -10.09 18.03 -11.55
CA GLU A 125 -10.68 17.51 -12.80
C GLU A 125 -9.62 17.05 -13.83
N GLY A 126 -8.41 17.60 -13.81
CA GLY A 126 -7.32 17.23 -14.72
C GLY A 126 -6.56 15.94 -14.40
N VAL A 127 -7.03 15.14 -13.44
CA VAL A 127 -6.48 13.81 -13.11
C VAL A 127 -7.45 12.76 -13.64
N VAL A 128 -7.43 12.51 -14.94
CA VAL A 128 -8.07 11.37 -15.61
C VAL A 128 -6.99 10.58 -16.33
#